data_AF-A0A8H3CEE4-F1
#
_entry.id   AF-A0A8H3CEE4-F1
#
_cell.length_a   1.000
_cell.length_b   1.000
_cell.length_c   1.000
_cell.angle_alpha   90.00
_cell.angle_beta   90.00
_cell.angle_gamma   90.00
#
_symmetry.space_group_name_H-M   'P 1'
#
loop_
_entity.id
_entity.type
_entity.pdbx_description
1 polymer ?
#
loop_
_entity_poly.entity_id
_entity_poly.type
_entity_poly.pdbx_seq_one_letter_code
_entity_poly.pdbx_strand_id
1 'polypeptide(L)'
;MFSKLKEKLCGDRSPGLPSIDLAKEDALAQLRDYDTQFLIDDSGSMSGPRWNEARDALMGLAKYALKHDQDGIEIFFLNNVGNGGPVKNEEEVRQLFYSVKPDGGTPTGRRLEQILEAYITRIEAAKTKSGGADPSESVKPLNLIVITDGEPGDDPEGVIAAAARRLDAGRFSLTQVGIQFIQVGDDKSASKALKELDEHLHEGHNVRDIVDTRPFTGKKLTTEVLIEMLLGGINRRIDRIDKSGKK
;
A
#
# COMPACT_ATOMS: atom_id res chain seq x y z
N MET A 1 -3.34 -35.66 1.93
CA MET A 1 -2.26 -35.44 0.93
C MET A 1 -1.27 -34.34 1.34
N PHE A 2 -1.65 -33.42 2.23
CA PHE A 2 -0.82 -32.29 2.69
C PHE A 2 0.26 -32.61 3.74
N SER A 3 0.28 -33.80 4.37
CA SER A 3 1.30 -34.13 5.38
C SER A 3 2.63 -34.59 4.77
N LYS A 4 2.62 -35.21 3.59
CA LYS A 4 3.82 -35.74 2.93
C LYS A 4 4.65 -34.68 2.18
N LEU A 5 4.12 -33.46 2.00
CA LEU A 5 4.86 -32.36 1.38
C LEU A 5 5.75 -31.61 2.39
N LYS A 6 5.41 -31.65 3.69
CA LYS A 6 6.17 -30.98 4.77
C LYS A 6 7.54 -31.62 5.05
N GLU A 7 7.69 -32.94 4.87
CA GLU A 7 8.97 -33.62 5.13
C GLU A 7 10.01 -33.45 3.99
N LYS A 8 9.58 -33.08 2.79
CA LYS A 8 10.48 -33.07 1.61
C LYS A 8 11.19 -31.74 1.33
N LEU A 9 10.82 -30.67 2.04
CA LEU A 9 11.40 -29.33 1.89
C LEU A 9 12.45 -28.97 2.95
N CYS A 10 12.73 -29.86 3.92
CA CYS A 10 13.72 -29.62 4.97
C CYS A 10 15.19 -29.91 4.55
N GLY A 11 15.42 -30.22 3.27
CA GLY A 11 16.67 -30.83 2.80
C GLY A 11 17.69 -29.92 2.13
N ASP A 12 17.36 -28.71 1.68
CA ASP A 12 18.29 -27.89 0.89
C ASP A 12 18.77 -26.66 1.66
N ARG A 13 19.87 -26.83 2.41
CA ARG A 13 20.60 -25.74 3.07
C ARG A 13 21.61 -25.14 2.12
N SER A 14 21.14 -24.27 1.22
CA SER A 14 22.00 -23.30 0.55
C SER A 14 22.30 -22.14 1.52
N PRO A 15 23.57 -21.86 1.86
CA PRO A 15 23.91 -20.86 2.88
C PRO A 15 23.88 -19.45 2.28
N GLY A 16 23.01 -18.57 2.79
CA GLY A 16 23.10 -17.13 2.49
C GLY A 16 21.82 -16.31 2.37
N LEU A 17 20.66 -16.77 2.83
CA LEU A 17 19.45 -15.95 2.91
C LEU A 17 18.96 -15.86 4.37
N PRO A 18 18.58 -14.67 4.86
CA PRO A 18 17.98 -14.53 6.17
C PRO A 18 16.73 -15.42 6.24
N SER A 19 16.64 -16.22 7.30
CA SER A 19 15.52 -17.12 7.53
C SER A 19 14.28 -16.30 7.87
N ILE A 20 13.49 -15.99 6.86
CA ILE A 20 12.17 -15.41 7.04
C ILE A 20 11.25 -16.53 7.52
N ASP A 21 10.53 -16.29 8.60
CA ASP A 21 9.58 -17.22 9.22
C ASP A 21 8.52 -17.68 8.19
N LEU A 22 8.14 -18.96 8.19
CA LEU A 22 7.12 -19.54 7.31
C LEU A 22 5.78 -18.77 7.41
N ALA A 23 5.48 -18.20 8.58
CA ALA A 23 4.32 -17.32 8.76
C ALA A 23 4.41 -16.02 7.95
N LYS A 24 5.61 -15.47 7.74
CA LYS A 24 5.83 -14.32 6.85
C LYS A 24 5.72 -14.73 5.38
N GLU A 25 6.09 -15.96 5.00
CA GLU A 25 5.90 -16.47 3.64
C GLU A 25 4.41 -16.64 3.27
N ASP A 26 3.61 -17.24 4.17
CA ASP A 26 2.17 -17.39 3.98
C ASP A 26 1.45 -16.03 3.93
N ALA A 27 1.91 -15.07 4.73
CA ALA A 27 1.36 -13.72 4.75
C ALA A 27 1.76 -12.93 3.50
N LEU A 28 2.98 -13.11 2.98
CA LEU A 28 3.40 -12.53 1.70
C LEU A 28 2.63 -13.15 0.52
N ALA A 29 2.22 -14.42 0.62
CA ALA A 29 1.36 -15.04 -0.39
C ALA A 29 -0.02 -14.36 -0.48
N GLN A 30 -0.55 -13.81 0.63
CA GLN A 30 -1.79 -13.04 0.61
C GLN A 30 -1.69 -11.75 -0.20
N LEU A 31 -0.49 -11.17 -0.36
CA LEU A 31 -0.31 -9.97 -1.19
C LEU A 31 -0.67 -10.22 -2.65
N ARG A 32 -0.58 -11.47 -3.13
CA ARG A 32 -0.91 -11.85 -4.52
C ARG A 32 -2.38 -11.64 -4.87
N ASP A 33 -3.24 -11.68 -3.86
CA ASP A 33 -4.69 -11.48 -4.01
C ASP A 33 -5.06 -10.00 -4.10
N TYR A 34 -4.10 -9.10 -3.85
CA TYR A 34 -4.27 -7.65 -3.91
C TYR A 34 -3.44 -7.05 -5.05
N ASP A 35 -3.94 -5.97 -5.61
CA ASP A 35 -3.14 -5.06 -6.44
C ASP A 35 -2.39 -4.11 -5.49
N THR A 36 -1.08 -4.30 -5.32
CA THR A 36 -0.28 -3.51 -4.37
C THR A 36 0.44 -2.39 -5.10
N GLN A 37 0.04 -1.15 -4.77
CA GLN A 37 0.56 0.06 -5.38
C GLN A 37 1.23 0.94 -4.33
N PHE A 38 2.36 1.54 -4.68
CA PHE A 38 3.10 2.46 -3.83
C PHE A 38 2.99 3.87 -4.40
N LEU A 39 2.49 4.80 -3.60
CA LEU A 39 2.52 6.23 -3.91
C LEU A 39 3.63 6.90 -3.10
N ILE A 40 4.68 7.33 -3.78
CA ILE A 40 5.87 7.88 -3.17
C ILE A 40 5.83 9.40 -3.24
N ASP A 41 6.01 10.02 -2.09
CA ASP A 41 6.28 11.45 -1.98
C ASP A 41 7.64 11.79 -2.60
N ASP A 42 7.60 12.54 -3.69
CA ASP A 42 8.74 13.10 -4.38
C ASP A 42 8.79 14.63 -4.22
N SER A 43 8.23 15.17 -3.13
CA SER A 43 8.35 16.58 -2.77
C SER A 43 9.77 16.96 -2.39
N GLY A 44 10.07 18.27 -2.34
CA GLY A 44 11.39 18.77 -2.00
C GLY A 44 11.89 18.33 -0.61
N SER A 45 11.00 18.11 0.36
CA SER A 45 11.36 17.69 1.73
C SER A 45 11.99 16.30 1.77
N MET A 46 11.61 15.43 0.84
CA MET A 46 12.14 14.07 0.76
C MET A 46 13.61 14.02 0.34
N SER A 47 14.16 15.10 -0.21
CA SER A 47 15.52 15.12 -0.78
C SER A 47 16.60 14.63 0.20
N GLY A 48 17.50 13.77 -0.30
CA GLY A 48 18.61 13.24 0.47
C GLY A 48 18.25 11.95 1.25
N PRO A 49 18.48 11.88 2.58
CA PRO A 49 18.35 10.62 3.32
C PRO A 49 16.97 9.96 3.25
N ARG A 50 15.88 10.75 3.28
CA ARG A 50 14.50 10.23 3.29
C ARG A 50 14.14 9.57 1.95
N TRP A 51 14.51 10.19 0.83
CA TRP A 51 14.41 9.61 -0.51
C TRP A 51 15.20 8.31 -0.66
N ASN A 52 16.46 8.30 -0.19
CA ASN A 52 17.29 7.10 -0.23
C ASN A 52 16.72 5.97 0.62
N GLU A 53 16.15 6.30 1.78
CA GLU A 53 15.53 5.35 2.68
C GLU A 53 14.29 4.68 2.04
N ALA A 54 13.40 5.47 1.44
CA ALA A 54 12.26 4.95 0.68
C ALA A 54 12.71 4.06 -0.49
N ARG A 55 13.72 4.50 -1.26
CA ARG A 55 14.32 3.71 -2.35
C ARG A 55 14.82 2.36 -1.87
N ASP A 56 15.67 2.37 -0.85
CA ASP A 56 16.38 1.16 -0.40
C ASP A 56 15.41 0.14 0.20
N ALA A 57 14.37 0.62 0.91
CA ALA A 57 13.30 -0.24 1.43
C ALA A 57 12.46 -0.88 0.30
N LEU A 58 12.10 -0.11 -0.73
CA LEU A 58 11.36 -0.63 -1.90
C LEU A 58 12.20 -1.56 -2.76
N MET A 59 13.50 -1.29 -2.91
CA MET A 59 14.41 -2.19 -3.60
C MET A 59 14.42 -3.56 -2.91
N GLY A 60 14.63 -3.57 -1.59
CA GLY A 60 14.59 -4.82 -0.84
C GLY A 60 13.24 -5.52 -0.96
N LEU A 61 12.13 -4.77 -0.90
CA LEU A 61 10.80 -5.35 -1.09
C LEU A 61 10.64 -5.97 -2.47
N ALA A 62 11.04 -5.30 -3.55
CA ALA A 62 10.94 -5.83 -4.92
C ALA A 62 11.73 -7.14 -5.10
N LYS A 63 12.91 -7.26 -4.46
CA LYS A 63 13.66 -8.53 -4.43
C LYS A 63 12.90 -9.66 -3.74
N TYR A 64 12.12 -9.36 -2.71
CA TYR A 64 11.29 -10.36 -2.04
C TYR A 64 10.01 -10.65 -2.83
N ALA A 65 9.34 -9.62 -3.37
CA ALA A 65 8.09 -9.73 -4.11
C ALA A 65 8.22 -10.68 -5.31
N LEU A 66 9.32 -10.61 -6.08
CA LEU A 66 9.60 -11.54 -7.20
C LEU A 66 9.51 -13.03 -6.87
N LYS A 67 9.79 -13.39 -5.61
CA LYS A 67 9.77 -14.80 -5.21
C LYS A 67 8.34 -15.33 -5.06
N HIS A 68 7.37 -14.44 -4.88
CA HIS A 68 6.00 -14.80 -4.50
C HIS A 68 4.95 -14.24 -5.47
N ASP A 69 5.23 -13.13 -6.17
CA ASP A 69 4.35 -12.47 -7.12
C ASP A 69 5.08 -12.23 -8.46
N GLN A 70 4.45 -12.64 -9.56
CA GLN A 70 4.99 -12.43 -10.92
C GLN A 70 4.56 -11.08 -11.51
N ASP A 71 3.54 -10.44 -10.94
CA ASP A 71 2.99 -9.17 -11.41
C ASP A 71 3.90 -7.99 -11.01
N GLY A 72 4.68 -8.14 -9.93
CA GLY A 72 5.57 -7.11 -9.39
C GLY A 72 4.84 -6.15 -8.44
N ILE A 73 5.42 -4.98 -8.20
CA ILE A 73 4.76 -3.87 -7.50
C ILE A 73 4.64 -2.68 -8.44
N GLU A 74 3.63 -1.85 -8.25
CA GLU A 74 3.49 -0.62 -9.03
C GLU A 74 3.91 0.60 -8.20
N ILE A 75 4.72 1.49 -8.77
CA ILE A 75 5.18 2.70 -8.09
C ILE A 75 4.64 3.93 -8.83
N PHE A 76 4.03 4.84 -8.08
CA PHE A 76 3.59 6.16 -8.51
C PHE A 76 4.30 7.23 -7.68
N PHE A 77 4.36 8.45 -8.21
CA PHE A 77 4.87 9.61 -7.51
C PHE A 77 3.79 10.69 -7.34
N LEU A 78 3.94 11.56 -6.33
CA LEU A 78 3.02 12.68 -6.10
C LEU A 78 3.10 13.74 -7.22
N ASN A 79 4.31 14.17 -7.55
CA ASN A 79 4.56 15.26 -8.50
C ASN A 79 4.90 14.71 -9.89
N ASN A 80 5.75 13.70 -10.00
CA ASN A 80 6.18 13.12 -11.27
C ASN A 80 5.22 12.03 -11.79
N VAL A 81 3.98 12.43 -12.09
CA VAL A 81 2.86 11.56 -12.51
C VAL A 81 3.21 10.59 -13.65
N GLY A 82 4.01 11.02 -14.63
CA GLY A 82 4.37 10.23 -15.81
C GLY A 82 5.57 9.29 -15.63
N ASN A 83 6.28 9.38 -14.51
CA ASN A 83 7.50 8.62 -14.27
C ASN A 83 7.29 7.44 -13.32
N GLY A 84 6.04 7.06 -13.05
CA GLY A 84 5.70 5.83 -12.33
C GLY A 84 5.55 4.62 -13.25
N GLY A 85 5.41 3.44 -12.67
CA GLY A 85 5.10 2.22 -13.42
C GLY A 85 5.35 0.93 -12.62
N PRO A 86 5.05 -0.23 -13.25
CA PRO A 86 5.33 -1.53 -12.66
C PRO A 86 6.85 -1.74 -12.58
N VAL A 87 7.30 -2.24 -11.44
CA VAL A 87 8.68 -2.66 -11.20
C VAL A 87 8.69 -4.07 -10.68
N LYS A 88 9.64 -4.84 -11.21
CA LYS A 88 9.79 -6.25 -10.92
C LYS A 88 11.03 -6.51 -10.10
N ASN A 89 12.09 -5.74 -10.19
CA ASN A 89 13.34 -6.04 -9.49
C ASN A 89 13.98 -4.80 -8.87
N GLU A 90 15.02 -5.02 -8.06
CA GLU A 90 15.76 -3.94 -7.38
C GLU A 90 16.35 -2.92 -8.36
N GLU A 91 16.77 -3.37 -9.56
CA GLU A 91 17.36 -2.48 -10.57
C GLU A 91 16.31 -1.53 -11.12
N GLU A 92 15.13 -2.04 -11.47
CA GLU A 92 14.03 -1.23 -11.97
C GLU A 92 13.58 -0.18 -10.94
N VAL A 93 13.48 -0.55 -9.66
CA VAL A 93 13.21 0.43 -8.57
C VAL A 93 14.30 1.49 -8.53
N ARG A 94 15.58 1.09 -8.58
CA ARG A 94 16.70 2.04 -8.51
C ARG A 94 16.70 3.01 -9.69
N GLN A 95 16.49 2.50 -10.91
CA GLN A 95 16.41 3.34 -12.11
C GLN A 95 15.24 4.32 -12.05
N LEU A 96 14.10 3.89 -11.52
CA LEU A 96 12.94 4.76 -11.30
C LEU A 96 13.28 5.91 -10.34
N PHE A 97 13.92 5.62 -9.21
CA PHE A 97 14.33 6.63 -8.24
C PHE A 97 15.47 7.54 -8.73
N TYR A 98 16.22 7.12 -9.75
CA TYR A 98 17.25 7.95 -10.39
C TYR A 98 16.69 8.83 -11.51
N SER A 99 15.55 8.46 -12.11
CA SER A 99 14.87 9.27 -13.13
C SER A 99 14.00 10.38 -12.52
N VAL A 100 13.71 10.30 -11.22
CA VAL A 100 12.92 11.27 -10.46
C VAL A 100 13.81 12.02 -9.48
N LYS A 101 13.71 13.36 -9.51
CA LYS A 101 14.36 14.25 -8.55
C LYS A 101 13.30 14.80 -7.60
N PRO A 102 13.44 14.63 -6.27
CA PRO A 102 12.52 15.22 -5.32
C PRO A 102 12.46 16.75 -5.44
N ASP A 103 11.26 17.29 -5.67
CA ASP A 103 10.99 18.72 -5.86
C ASP A 103 9.49 19.03 -5.71
N GLY A 104 9.15 20.29 -5.47
CA GLY A 104 7.77 20.74 -5.33
C GLY A 104 7.15 20.45 -3.96
N GLY A 105 5.82 20.54 -3.92
CA GLY A 105 5.03 20.33 -2.70
C GLY A 105 4.52 18.89 -2.57
N THR A 106 3.58 18.70 -1.65
CA THR A 106 3.03 17.39 -1.29
C THR A 106 1.54 17.31 -1.67
N PRO A 107 1.17 17.23 -2.97
CA PRO A 107 -0.23 17.22 -3.43
C PRO A 107 -0.88 15.84 -3.24
N THR A 108 -0.94 15.35 -2.01
CA THR A 108 -1.41 14.01 -1.66
C THR A 108 -2.84 13.78 -2.10
N GLY A 109 -3.75 14.71 -1.77
CA GLY A 109 -5.17 14.59 -2.09
C GLY A 109 -5.42 14.51 -3.59
N ARG A 110 -4.84 15.42 -4.37
CA ARG A 110 -4.95 15.39 -5.85
C ARG A 110 -4.46 14.06 -6.42
N ARG A 111 -3.33 13.54 -5.95
CA ARG A 111 -2.78 12.31 -6.52
C ARG A 111 -3.57 11.08 -6.09
N LEU A 112 -4.06 11.04 -4.86
CA LEU A 112 -5.00 10.02 -4.39
C LEU A 112 -6.28 10.02 -5.20
N GLU A 113 -6.85 11.20 -5.50
CA GLU A 113 -8.08 11.33 -6.28
C GLU A 113 -7.94 10.64 -7.64
N GLN A 114 -6.85 10.91 -8.35
CA GLN A 114 -6.58 10.31 -9.66
C GLN A 114 -6.49 8.77 -9.61
N ILE A 115 -5.76 8.23 -8.62
CA ILE A 115 -5.56 6.78 -8.47
C ILE A 115 -6.88 6.11 -8.07
N LEU A 116 -7.56 6.66 -7.06
CA LEU A 116 -8.79 6.10 -6.52
C LEU A 116 -9.94 6.21 -7.53
N GLU A 117 -10.07 7.31 -8.25
CA GLU A 117 -11.10 7.49 -9.27
C GLU A 117 -10.93 6.49 -10.42
N ALA A 118 -9.70 6.32 -10.91
CA ALA A 118 -9.41 5.34 -11.96
C ALA A 118 -9.76 3.91 -11.51
N TYR A 119 -9.36 3.54 -10.30
CA TYR A 119 -9.64 2.22 -9.74
C TYR A 119 -11.14 1.99 -9.48
N ILE A 120 -11.83 2.95 -8.85
CA ILE A 120 -13.25 2.84 -8.52
C ILE A 120 -14.08 2.75 -9.81
N THR A 121 -13.76 3.56 -10.81
CA THR A 121 -14.43 3.49 -12.12
C THR A 121 -14.26 2.12 -12.78
N ARG A 122 -13.06 1.51 -12.64
CA ARG A 122 -12.78 0.17 -13.16
C ARG A 122 -13.64 -0.91 -12.48
N ILE A 123 -13.76 -0.90 -11.15
CA ILE A 123 -14.59 -1.89 -10.43
C ILE A 123 -16.08 -1.67 -10.64
N GLU A 124 -16.55 -0.43 -10.79
CA GLU A 124 -17.94 -0.09 -11.14
C GLU A 124 -18.29 -0.61 -12.54
N ALA A 125 -17.40 -0.42 -13.52
CA ALA A 125 -17.58 -0.96 -14.86
C ALA A 125 -17.57 -2.49 -14.87
N ALA A 126 -16.68 -3.13 -14.11
CA ALA A 126 -16.63 -4.59 -13.97
C ALA A 126 -17.93 -5.16 -13.37
N LYS A 127 -18.42 -4.56 -12.28
CA LYS A 127 -19.68 -4.93 -11.63
C LYS A 127 -20.89 -4.77 -12.57
N THR A 128 -20.90 -3.71 -13.38
CA THR A 128 -21.95 -3.49 -14.37
C THR A 128 -21.94 -4.58 -15.43
N LYS A 129 -20.75 -4.93 -15.95
CA LYS A 129 -20.57 -6.00 -16.96
C LYS A 129 -20.96 -7.38 -16.44
N SER A 130 -20.76 -7.65 -15.15
CA SER A 130 -21.09 -8.92 -14.50
C SER A 130 -22.55 -9.02 -14.02
N GLY A 131 -23.43 -8.07 -14.37
CA GLY A 131 -24.83 -8.08 -13.96
C GLY A 131 -25.04 -7.83 -12.47
N GLY A 132 -24.11 -7.13 -11.82
CA GLY A 132 -24.17 -6.78 -10.40
C GLY A 132 -23.40 -7.73 -9.47
N ALA A 133 -22.75 -8.77 -10.00
CA ALA A 133 -21.88 -9.65 -9.23
C ALA A 133 -20.65 -8.89 -8.69
N ASP A 134 -20.06 -9.42 -7.61
CA ASP A 134 -18.88 -8.84 -6.98
C ASP A 134 -17.71 -8.75 -7.99
N PRO A 135 -17.10 -7.57 -8.22
CA PRO A 135 -16.02 -7.43 -9.18
C PRO A 135 -14.72 -8.10 -8.74
N SER A 136 -14.59 -8.55 -7.49
CA SER A 136 -13.36 -9.13 -6.93
C SER A 136 -12.82 -10.34 -7.71
N GLU A 137 -13.67 -11.06 -8.45
CA GLU A 137 -13.24 -12.15 -9.35
C GLU A 137 -12.50 -11.64 -10.61
N SER A 138 -12.69 -10.37 -10.97
CA SER A 138 -12.20 -9.75 -12.21
C SER A 138 -11.24 -8.58 -11.99
N VAL A 139 -11.29 -7.97 -10.80
CA VAL A 139 -10.44 -6.85 -10.39
C VAL A 139 -9.98 -7.10 -8.96
N LYS A 140 -8.68 -7.35 -8.79
CA LYS A 140 -8.07 -7.54 -7.46
C LYS A 140 -8.34 -6.32 -6.57
N PRO A 141 -8.64 -6.50 -5.27
CA PRO A 141 -8.69 -5.41 -4.29
C PRO A 141 -7.41 -4.56 -4.27
N LEU A 142 -7.54 -3.25 -4.11
CA LEU A 142 -6.42 -2.31 -4.10
C LEU A 142 -5.82 -2.19 -2.69
N ASN A 143 -4.50 -2.35 -2.59
CA ASN A 143 -3.70 -2.03 -1.42
C ASN A 143 -2.74 -0.89 -1.77
N LEU A 144 -3.15 0.36 -1.51
CA LEU A 144 -2.38 1.57 -1.82
C LEU A 144 -1.54 2.00 -0.62
N ILE A 145 -0.24 2.12 -0.79
CA ILE A 145 0.70 2.47 0.28
C ILE A 145 1.35 3.81 -0.04
N VAL A 146 1.06 4.81 0.76
CA VAL A 146 1.60 6.16 0.62
C VAL A 146 2.83 6.30 1.51
N ILE A 147 4.00 6.60 0.93
CA ILE A 147 5.24 6.86 1.68
C ILE A 147 5.54 8.35 1.60
N THR A 148 5.51 9.06 2.72
CA THR A 148 5.62 10.53 2.77
C THR A 148 6.37 11.01 4.01
N ASP A 149 7.03 12.16 3.92
CA ASP A 149 7.70 12.82 5.05
C ASP A 149 7.09 14.15 5.49
N GLY A 150 6.01 14.57 4.83
CA GLY A 150 5.46 15.90 4.94
C GLY A 150 3.95 15.91 5.17
N GLU A 151 3.46 17.04 5.65
CA GLU A 151 2.03 17.33 5.70
C GLU A 151 1.50 17.50 4.26
N PRO A 152 0.34 16.92 3.92
CA PRO A 152 -0.34 17.19 2.65
C PRO A 152 -0.55 18.69 2.44
N GLY A 153 -0.24 19.18 1.24
CA GLY A 153 -0.48 20.58 0.85
C GLY A 153 -1.91 20.87 0.38
N ASP A 154 -2.78 19.85 0.39
CA ASP A 154 -4.16 19.84 -0.08
C ASP A 154 -5.05 18.97 0.83
N ASP A 155 -6.25 18.58 0.38
CA ASP A 155 -7.25 17.85 1.19
C ASP A 155 -7.35 16.36 0.81
N PRO A 156 -6.49 15.48 1.35
CA PRO A 156 -6.64 14.04 1.16
C PRO A 156 -7.83 13.46 1.94
N GLU A 157 -8.26 14.07 3.04
CA GLU A 157 -9.37 13.57 3.87
C GLU A 157 -10.68 13.57 3.07
N GLY A 158 -11.01 14.70 2.43
CA GLY A 158 -12.20 14.83 1.60
C GLY A 158 -12.21 13.86 0.40
N VAL A 159 -11.06 13.68 -0.24
CA VAL A 159 -10.88 12.75 -1.37
C VAL A 159 -11.13 11.30 -0.93
N ILE A 160 -10.50 10.87 0.16
CA ILE A 160 -10.66 9.51 0.69
C ILE A 160 -12.10 9.29 1.16
N ALA A 161 -12.71 10.26 1.84
CA ALA A 161 -14.10 10.19 2.26
C ALA A 161 -15.06 10.07 1.06
N ALA A 162 -14.83 10.80 -0.03
CA ALA A 162 -15.60 10.69 -1.25
C ALA A 162 -15.46 9.30 -1.90
N ALA A 163 -14.24 8.77 -1.96
CA ALA A 163 -13.96 7.42 -2.44
C ALA A 163 -14.69 6.36 -1.57
N ALA A 164 -14.62 6.48 -0.25
CA ALA A 164 -15.30 5.58 0.68
C ALA A 164 -16.82 5.59 0.48
N ARG A 165 -17.45 6.78 0.31
CA ARG A 165 -18.88 6.89 0.01
C ARG A 165 -19.27 6.20 -1.31
N ARG A 166 -18.44 6.34 -2.36
CA ARG A 166 -18.67 5.63 -3.63
C ARG A 166 -18.59 4.11 -3.45
N LEU A 167 -17.62 3.64 -2.66
CA LEU A 167 -17.47 2.21 -2.35
C LEU A 167 -18.69 1.66 -1.60
N ASP A 168 -19.22 2.42 -0.63
CA ASP A 168 -20.43 2.08 0.11
C ASP A 168 -21.68 2.09 -0.77
N ALA A 169 -21.88 3.14 -1.56
CA ALA A 169 -23.01 3.25 -2.49
C ALA A 169 -23.02 2.11 -3.51
N GLY A 170 -21.83 1.74 -4.00
CA GLY A 170 -21.64 0.61 -4.90
C GLY A 170 -21.74 -0.75 -4.23
N ARG A 171 -21.88 -0.83 -2.89
CA ARG A 171 -21.89 -2.07 -2.10
C ARG A 171 -20.72 -2.99 -2.45
N PHE A 172 -19.52 -2.42 -2.55
CA PHE A 172 -18.30 -3.21 -2.75
C PHE A 172 -17.80 -3.77 -1.42
N SER A 173 -16.99 -4.84 -1.47
CA SER A 173 -16.36 -5.45 -0.30
C SER A 173 -15.66 -4.40 0.57
N LEU A 174 -15.69 -4.57 1.90
CA LEU A 174 -14.95 -3.72 2.83
C LEU A 174 -13.44 -3.82 2.64
N THR A 175 -12.93 -4.93 2.08
CA THR A 175 -11.51 -5.08 1.72
C THR A 175 -11.16 -4.55 0.33
N GLN A 176 -12.13 -4.06 -0.46
CA GLN A 176 -11.90 -3.73 -1.87
C GLN A 176 -10.82 -2.65 -2.07
N VAL A 177 -10.72 -1.70 -1.13
CA VAL A 177 -9.69 -0.66 -1.11
C VAL A 177 -9.16 -0.54 0.31
N GLY A 178 -7.84 -0.55 0.45
CA GLY A 178 -7.14 -0.16 1.65
C GLY A 178 -6.02 0.82 1.32
N ILE A 179 -5.89 1.87 2.14
CA ILE A 179 -4.87 2.90 2.02
C ILE A 179 -4.03 2.86 3.29
N GLN A 180 -2.71 2.78 3.15
CA GLN A 180 -1.78 2.81 4.27
C GLN A 180 -0.80 3.97 4.12
N PHE A 181 -0.76 4.88 5.08
CA PHE A 181 0.24 5.94 5.13
C PHE A 181 1.43 5.53 5.99
N ILE A 182 2.62 5.73 5.45
CA ILE A 182 3.90 5.45 6.08
C ILE A 182 4.67 6.75 6.18
N GLN A 183 4.91 7.21 7.40
CA GLN A 183 5.75 8.37 7.62
C GLN A 183 7.24 8.00 7.55
N VAL A 184 7.99 8.74 6.72
CA VAL A 184 9.46 8.74 6.72
C VAL A 184 9.95 10.02 7.39
N GLY A 185 10.95 9.93 8.26
CA GLY A 185 11.45 11.09 9.00
C GLY A 185 10.51 11.59 10.10
N ASP A 186 10.97 12.57 10.86
CA ASP A 186 10.44 12.97 12.16
C ASP A 186 9.60 14.26 12.14
N ASP A 187 9.06 14.62 10.98
CA ASP A 187 8.23 15.82 10.86
C ASP A 187 6.95 15.71 11.71
N LYS A 188 6.80 16.61 12.68
CA LYS A 188 5.68 16.56 13.63
C LYS A 188 4.35 16.97 13.00
N SER A 189 4.38 17.85 11.99
CA SER A 189 3.16 18.26 11.28
C SER A 189 2.65 17.09 10.44
N ALA A 190 3.54 16.37 9.75
CA ALA A 190 3.21 15.13 9.07
C ALA A 190 2.62 14.09 10.04
N SER A 191 3.25 13.86 11.21
CA SER A 191 2.72 12.94 12.22
C SER A 191 1.31 13.32 12.68
N LYS A 192 1.05 14.63 12.87
CA LYS A 192 -0.25 15.13 13.28
C LYS A 192 -1.31 14.93 12.18
N ALA A 193 -1.00 15.31 10.95
CA ALA A 193 -1.90 15.16 9.80
C ALA A 193 -2.27 13.69 9.54
N LEU A 194 -1.30 12.79 9.61
CA LEU A 194 -1.55 11.35 9.46
C LEU A 194 -2.42 10.79 10.59
N LYS A 195 -2.19 11.25 11.83
CA LYS A 195 -3.03 10.86 12.97
C LYS A 195 -4.47 11.32 12.78
N GLU A 196 -4.67 12.56 12.31
CA GLU A 196 -6.01 13.09 12.03
C GLU A 196 -6.71 12.31 10.91
N LEU A 197 -5.99 11.88 9.88
CA LEU A 197 -6.52 11.02 8.80
C LEU A 197 -6.98 9.63 9.30
N ASP A 198 -6.33 9.07 10.32
CA ASP A 198 -6.70 7.77 10.90
C ASP A 198 -7.92 7.88 11.83
N GLU A 199 -7.91 8.86 12.74
CA GLU A 199 -8.92 9.01 13.79
C GLU A 199 -10.23 9.64 13.28
N HIS A 200 -10.16 10.69 12.46
CA HIS A 200 -11.35 11.50 12.14
C HIS A 200 -12.10 11.04 10.89
N LEU A 201 -11.49 10.22 10.03
CA LEU A 201 -12.06 9.99 8.70
C LEU A 201 -13.34 9.16 8.72
N HIS A 202 -13.34 8.04 9.45
CA HIS A 202 -14.52 7.17 9.53
C HIS A 202 -15.59 7.71 10.48
N GLU A 203 -15.19 8.27 11.63
CA GLU A 203 -16.12 8.83 12.63
C GLU A 203 -16.74 10.16 12.18
N GLY A 204 -15.94 11.03 11.55
CA GLY A 204 -16.36 12.36 11.11
C GLY A 204 -17.25 12.34 9.87
N HIS A 205 -17.04 11.40 8.95
CA HIS A 205 -17.79 11.31 7.69
C HIS A 205 -18.83 10.20 7.64
N ASN A 206 -18.90 9.34 8.67
CA ASN A 206 -19.79 8.16 8.70
C ASN A 206 -19.61 7.27 7.45
N VAL A 207 -18.35 6.95 7.14
CA VAL A 207 -17.94 6.11 6.01
C VAL A 207 -17.17 4.89 6.49
N ARG A 208 -17.04 3.88 5.63
CA ARG A 208 -16.15 2.75 5.89
C ARG A 208 -14.72 3.20 6.22
N ASP A 209 -14.10 2.50 7.16
CA ASP A 209 -12.71 2.70 7.52
C ASP A 209 -11.79 1.95 6.52
N ILE A 210 -11.09 2.72 5.69
CA ILE A 210 -10.18 2.23 4.66
C ILE A 210 -8.74 2.75 4.84
N VAL A 211 -8.47 3.53 5.89
CA VAL A 211 -7.16 4.15 6.14
C VAL A 211 -6.49 3.48 7.34
N ASP A 212 -5.17 3.35 7.26
CA ASP A 212 -4.31 3.04 8.40
C ASP A 212 -3.07 3.91 8.29
N THR A 213 -2.59 4.43 9.41
CA THR A 213 -1.35 5.23 9.41
C THR A 213 -0.29 4.65 10.32
N ARG A 214 0.97 4.86 9.93
CA ARG A 214 2.14 4.59 10.77
C ARG A 214 2.99 5.84 10.89
N PRO A 215 2.98 6.49 12.07
CA PRO A 215 3.87 7.60 12.33
C PRO A 215 5.32 7.10 12.46
N PHE A 216 6.27 8.01 12.34
CA PHE A 216 7.68 7.71 12.52
C PHE A 216 7.97 7.28 13.97
N THR A 217 8.62 6.14 14.13
CA THR A 217 8.89 5.52 15.45
C THR A 217 10.34 5.70 15.92
N GLY A 218 11.10 6.61 15.30
CA GLY A 218 12.53 6.79 15.57
C GLY A 218 13.43 5.80 14.81
N LYS A 219 12.85 4.88 14.03
CA LYS A 219 13.57 3.93 13.18
C LYS A 219 13.36 4.27 11.72
N LYS A 220 14.43 4.09 10.95
CA LYS A 220 14.39 4.18 9.48
C LYS A 220 13.40 3.16 8.91
N LEU A 221 12.74 3.53 7.83
CA LEU A 221 12.02 2.62 6.96
C LEU A 221 13.02 1.65 6.34
N THR A 222 12.91 0.39 6.72
CA THR A 222 13.65 -0.73 6.11
C THR A 222 12.69 -1.66 5.39
N THR A 223 13.23 -2.56 4.58
CA THR A 223 12.46 -3.61 3.91
C THR A 223 11.64 -4.45 4.89
N GLU A 224 12.21 -4.79 6.05
CA GLU A 224 11.55 -5.58 7.07
C GLU A 224 10.36 -4.83 7.67
N VAL A 225 10.52 -3.53 7.91
CA VAL A 225 9.43 -2.65 8.37
C VAL A 225 8.34 -2.58 7.32
N LEU A 226 8.67 -2.37 6.04
CA LEU A 226 7.69 -2.37 4.96
C LEU A 226 6.91 -3.69 4.88
N ILE A 227 7.60 -4.83 4.95
CA ILE A 227 6.95 -6.15 4.94
C ILE A 227 6.01 -6.29 6.15
N GLU A 228 6.47 -5.97 7.36
CA GLU A 228 5.62 -6.06 8.56
C GLU A 228 4.38 -5.18 8.46
N MET A 229 4.51 -4.01 7.84
CA MET A 229 3.40 -3.09 7.62
C MET A 229 2.39 -3.59 6.59
N LEU A 230 2.86 -4.14 5.47
CA LEU A 230 2.04 -4.77 4.45
C LEU A 230 1.15 -5.86 5.05
N LEU A 231 1.76 -6.76 5.82
CA LEU A 231 1.07 -7.88 6.45
C LEU A 231 0.11 -7.38 7.54
N GLY A 232 0.56 -6.42 8.36
CA GLY A 232 -0.26 -5.85 9.42
C GLY A 232 -1.48 -5.08 8.91
N GLY A 233 -1.37 -4.38 7.78
CA GLY A 233 -2.48 -3.65 7.16
C GLY A 233 -3.57 -4.58 6.65
N ILE A 234 -3.19 -5.63 5.93
CA ILE A 234 -4.14 -6.63 5.39
C ILE A 234 -4.83 -7.39 6.52
N ASN A 235 -4.05 -7.95 7.46
CA ASN A 235 -4.61 -8.73 8.57
C ASN A 235 -5.61 -7.92 9.41
N ARG A 236 -5.30 -6.64 9.71
CA ARG A 236 -6.22 -5.78 10.47
C ARG A 236 -7.54 -5.56 9.75
N ARG A 237 -7.53 -5.42 8.42
CA ARG A 237 -8.78 -5.28 7.64
C ARG A 237 -9.61 -6.55 7.69
N ILE A 238 -8.97 -7.72 7.56
CA ILE A 238 -9.64 -9.03 7.70
C ILE A 238 -10.25 -9.17 9.10
N ASP A 239 -9.47 -8.88 10.15
CA ASP A 239 -9.92 -8.96 11.55
C ASP A 239 -11.10 -8.03 11.86
N ARG A 240 -11.16 -6.84 11.24
CA ARG A 240 -12.28 -5.89 11.40
C ARG A 240 -13.58 -6.45 10.80
N ILE A 241 -13.50 -7.10 9.65
CA ILE A 241 -14.67 -7.74 9.00
C ILE A 241 -15.23 -8.84 9.88
N ASP A 242 -14.37 -9.73 10.39
CA ASP A 242 -14.78 -10.83 11.26
C ASP A 242 -15.47 -10.36 12.55
N LYS A 243 -15.08 -9.18 13.06
CA LYS A 243 -15.73 -8.55 14.22
C LYS A 243 -17.06 -7.88 13.86
N SER A 244 -17.19 -7.33 12.66
CA SER A 244 -18.42 -6.68 12.18
C SER A 244 -19.56 -7.67 11.89
N GLY A 245 -19.24 -8.90 11.49
CA GLY A 245 -20.21 -9.97 11.22
C GLY A 245 -20.71 -10.73 12.48
N LYS A 246 -20.23 -10.36 13.68
CA LYS A 246 -20.63 -10.97 14.97
C LYS A 246 -21.61 -10.11 15.78
N LYS A 247 -22.13 -9.02 15.21
CA LYS A 247 -23.15 -8.16 15.84
C LYS A 247 -24.55 -8.49 15.34
#